data_AF-A0A941IJD3-F1
#
_entry.id   AF-A0A941IJD3-F1
#
_cell.length_a   1.000
_cell.length_b   1.000
_cell.length_c   1.000
_cell.angle_alpha   90.00
_cell.angle_beta   90.00
_cell.angle_gamma   90.00
#
_symmetry.space_group_name_H-M   'P 1'
#
loop_
_entity.id
_entity.type
_entity.pdbx_description
1 polymer ?
#
loop_
_entity_poly.entity_id
_entity_poly.type
_entity_poly.pdbx_seq_one_letter_code
_entity_poly.pdbx_strand_id
1 'polypeptide(L)'
;MSMMTPLRREEMSVAMHVGLYEGGEGERLHGVIDRLDRYGAHIWIPDERYSTTLPKSERGFLTRLSYEQAESGAMWSEPVLPEELDRPATGRDMLAYWAWAREAKTAAHATAKAYLQGARTVLNHLPAGLDTEIETLDVEAVIAAFTAANHGTRAPSTIAQYTSSFRKAVAGFLSQRGHEVPGTVRRRITLPDGREVTVIAPAAETGAPVGTEQGEAP
;
A
#
# COMPACT_ATOMS: atom_id res chain seq x y z
N MET A 1 14.91 -6.86 -24.54
CA MET A 1 14.65 -5.42 -24.32
C MET A 1 13.18 -5.27 -23.99
N SER A 2 12.81 -5.07 -22.72
CA SER A 2 11.41 -4.75 -22.38
C SER A 2 11.04 -3.42 -23.02
N MET A 3 9.98 -3.40 -23.81
CA MET A 3 9.42 -2.14 -24.32
C MET A 3 8.95 -1.33 -23.10
N MET A 4 9.57 -0.16 -22.89
CA MET A 4 9.15 0.79 -21.86
C MET A 4 7.83 1.39 -22.31
N THR A 5 6.74 1.02 -21.63
CA THR A 5 5.41 1.57 -21.91
C THR A 5 5.32 2.97 -21.28
N PRO A 6 5.04 4.03 -22.06
CA PRO A 6 4.81 5.36 -21.52
C PRO A 6 3.69 5.38 -20.48
N LEU A 7 3.85 6.16 -19.42
CA LEU A 7 2.89 6.20 -18.31
C LEU A 7 1.78 7.23 -18.59
N ARG A 8 0.53 6.77 -18.68
CA ARG A 8 -0.66 7.63 -18.84
C ARG A 8 -1.06 8.29 -17.53
N ARG A 9 -1.71 9.45 -17.60
CA ARG A 9 -2.22 10.15 -16.40
C ARG A 9 -3.06 9.26 -15.47
N GLU A 10 -3.91 8.43 -16.04
CA GLU A 10 -4.82 7.53 -15.30
C GLU A 10 -4.11 6.37 -14.59
N GLU A 11 -2.87 6.10 -14.98
CA GLU A 11 -1.96 5.09 -14.43
C GLU A 11 -1.17 5.63 -13.24
N MET A 12 -0.95 6.94 -13.20
CA MET A 12 -0.18 7.57 -12.14
C MET A 12 -0.90 7.50 -10.79
N SER A 13 -0.13 7.16 -9.76
CA SER A 13 -0.55 7.26 -8.38
C SER A 13 0.59 7.75 -7.50
N VAL A 14 0.25 8.48 -6.43
CA VAL A 14 1.22 8.82 -5.40
C VAL A 14 1.81 7.52 -4.84
N ALA A 15 3.11 7.54 -4.58
CA ALA A 15 3.97 6.42 -4.23
C ALA A 15 4.37 5.48 -5.37
N MET A 16 3.91 5.67 -6.60
CA MET A 16 4.37 4.84 -7.72
C MET A 16 5.87 5.07 -8.01
N HIS A 17 6.63 3.98 -8.12
CA HIS A 17 8.01 4.02 -8.60
C HIS A 17 8.02 4.22 -10.10
N VAL A 18 8.82 5.16 -10.55
CA VAL A 18 8.90 5.57 -11.95
C VAL A 18 10.35 5.74 -12.35
N GLY A 19 10.62 5.41 -13.61
CA GLY A 19 11.83 5.82 -14.29
C GLY A 19 11.52 7.02 -15.19
N LEU A 20 12.48 7.93 -15.34
CA LEU A 20 12.38 9.09 -16.22
C LEU A 20 13.75 9.43 -16.85
N TYR A 21 13.74 10.17 -17.95
CA TYR A 21 14.96 10.72 -18.56
C TYR A 21 15.17 12.17 -18.14
N GLU A 22 16.36 12.51 -17.67
CA GLU A 22 16.75 13.90 -17.45
C GLU A 22 16.68 14.66 -18.79
N GLY A 23 15.84 15.70 -18.90
CA GLY A 23 15.73 16.50 -20.13
C GLY A 23 15.22 15.77 -21.38
N GLY A 24 14.59 14.58 -21.23
CA GLY A 24 13.96 13.83 -22.33
C GLY A 24 14.84 12.82 -23.05
N GLU A 25 16.17 13.01 -23.06
CA GLU A 25 17.15 12.04 -23.63
C GLU A 25 18.42 11.84 -22.75
N GLY A 26 18.46 12.43 -21.55
CA GLY A 26 19.63 12.40 -20.66
C GLY A 26 19.74 11.15 -19.78
N GLU A 27 20.36 11.31 -18.61
CA GLU A 27 20.55 10.21 -17.66
C GLU A 27 19.19 9.62 -17.25
N ARG A 28 19.13 8.29 -17.13
CA ARG A 28 17.97 7.60 -16.60
C ARG A 28 17.95 7.78 -15.10
N LEU A 29 16.89 8.40 -14.60
CA LEU A 29 16.66 8.66 -13.20
C LEU A 29 15.52 7.80 -12.69
N HIS A 30 15.60 7.43 -11.41
CA HIS A 30 14.62 6.59 -10.74
C HIS A 30 14.03 7.38 -9.58
N GLY A 31 12.72 7.36 -9.45
CA GLY A 31 12.04 8.15 -8.42
C GLY A 31 10.68 7.62 -8.03
N VAL A 32 10.03 8.33 -7.14
CA VAL A 32 8.71 8.02 -6.62
C VAL A 32 7.79 9.21 -6.82
N ILE A 33 6.59 8.99 -7.36
CA ILE A 33 5.58 10.05 -7.47
C ILE A 33 5.18 10.51 -6.07
N ASP A 34 5.60 11.71 -5.69
CA ASP A 34 5.27 12.31 -4.40
C ASP A 34 3.87 12.95 -4.42
N ARG A 35 3.54 13.63 -5.51
CA ARG A 35 2.26 14.34 -5.66
C ARG A 35 1.77 14.37 -7.09
N LEU A 36 0.45 14.35 -7.27
CA LEU A 36 -0.21 14.60 -8.55
C LEU A 36 -1.03 15.89 -8.45
N ASP A 37 -0.92 16.76 -9.45
CA ASP A 37 -1.72 17.98 -9.56
C ASP A 37 -2.45 18.07 -10.92
N ARG A 38 -3.09 19.20 -11.20
CA ARG A 38 -3.85 19.39 -12.45
C ARG A 38 -2.98 19.29 -13.70
N TYR A 39 -1.69 19.60 -13.62
CA TYR A 39 -0.81 19.73 -14.78
C TYR A 39 0.29 18.66 -14.86
N GLY A 40 0.52 17.88 -13.81
CA GLY A 40 1.49 16.79 -13.90
C GLY A 40 1.76 16.03 -12.60
N ALA A 41 2.81 15.22 -12.64
CA ALA A 41 3.35 14.48 -11.51
C ALA A 41 4.59 15.19 -10.95
N HIS A 42 4.67 15.26 -9.62
CA HIS A 42 5.85 15.65 -8.87
C HIS A 42 6.52 14.35 -8.44
N ILE A 43 7.78 14.18 -8.79
CA ILE A 43 8.56 12.96 -8.59
C ILE A 43 9.75 13.30 -7.70
N TRP A 44 9.88 12.59 -6.58
CA TRP A 44 11.07 12.64 -5.75
C TRP A 44 12.12 11.66 -6.31
N ILE A 45 13.33 12.15 -6.57
CA ILE A 45 14.45 11.37 -7.10
C ILE A 45 15.52 11.32 -6.02
N PRO A 46 15.79 10.14 -5.42
CA PRO A 46 16.92 9.96 -4.52
C PRO A 46 18.23 10.15 -5.28
N ASP A 47 19.07 11.08 -4.83
CA ASP A 47 20.37 11.34 -5.43
C ASP A 47 21.30 11.98 -4.39
N GLU A 48 22.39 11.29 -4.07
CA GLU A 48 23.36 11.67 -3.04
C GLU A 48 24.09 12.98 -3.35
N ARG A 49 24.12 13.39 -4.63
CA ARG A 49 24.74 14.63 -5.11
C ARG A 49 23.93 15.86 -4.71
N TYR A 50 22.64 15.70 -4.43
CA TYR A 50 21.71 16.79 -4.10
C TYR A 50 21.37 16.85 -2.61
N SER A 51 20.82 17.98 -2.16
CA SER A 51 20.37 18.19 -0.77
C SER A 51 21.41 17.79 0.28
N THR A 52 22.66 18.23 0.12
CA THR A 52 23.81 17.82 0.96
C THR A 52 23.66 18.16 2.45
N THR A 53 22.71 19.03 2.79
CA THR A 53 22.31 19.36 4.16
C THR A 53 21.48 18.26 4.84
N LEU A 54 20.94 17.30 4.09
CA LEU A 54 20.19 16.15 4.61
C LEU A 54 21.10 14.93 4.83
N PRO A 55 20.72 14.00 5.74
CA PRO A 55 21.33 12.69 5.86
C PRO A 55 21.39 11.98 4.51
N LYS A 56 22.45 11.19 4.27
CA LYS A 56 22.73 10.56 2.96
C LYS A 56 21.54 9.77 2.39
N SER A 57 20.79 9.08 3.26
CA SER A 57 19.58 8.31 2.93
C SER A 57 18.36 9.14 2.52
N GLU A 58 18.38 10.44 2.81
CA GLU A 58 17.26 11.38 2.57
C GLU A 58 17.61 12.39 1.47
N ARG A 59 18.77 12.23 0.82
CA ARG A 59 19.23 13.13 -0.24
C ARG A 59 18.52 12.86 -1.55
N GLY A 60 18.25 13.93 -2.27
CA GLY A 60 17.55 13.89 -3.54
C GLY A 60 17.00 15.24 -3.93
N PHE A 61 16.16 15.24 -4.95
CA PHE A 61 15.47 16.43 -5.43
C PHE A 61 14.08 16.10 -5.95
N LEU A 62 13.21 17.11 -5.92
CA LEU A 62 11.87 17.02 -6.48
C LEU A 62 11.88 17.57 -7.91
N THR A 63 11.44 16.76 -8.86
CA THR A 63 11.19 17.20 -10.24
C THR A 63 9.71 17.13 -10.58
N ARG A 64 9.31 17.73 -11.71
CA ARG A 64 7.95 17.69 -12.21
C ARG A 64 7.94 17.32 -13.69
N LEU A 65 7.13 16.34 -14.05
CA LEU A 65 6.79 16.04 -15.45
C LEU A 65 5.32 16.34 -15.72
N SER A 66 5.04 16.94 -16.87
CA SER A 66 3.67 17.10 -17.34
C SER A 66 3.09 15.74 -17.76
N TYR A 67 1.76 15.63 -17.78
CA TYR A 67 1.10 14.42 -18.27
C TYR A 67 1.43 14.14 -19.75
N GLU A 68 1.55 15.19 -20.56
CA GLU A 68 1.94 15.09 -21.97
C GLU A 68 3.35 14.49 -22.13
N GLN A 69 4.31 14.94 -21.30
CA GLN A 69 5.68 14.41 -21.31
C GLN A 69 5.75 12.94 -20.89
N ALA A 70 4.96 12.57 -19.87
CA ALA A 70 4.90 11.17 -19.44
C ALA A 70 4.31 10.26 -20.54
N GLU A 71 3.23 10.71 -21.18
CA GLU A 71 2.57 10.00 -22.28
C GLU A 71 3.43 9.92 -23.53
N SER A 72 4.33 10.90 -23.75
CA SER A 72 5.32 10.86 -24.83
C SER A 72 6.51 9.93 -24.54
N GLY A 73 6.55 9.27 -23.38
CA GLY A 73 7.59 8.30 -23.02
C GLY A 73 8.71 8.84 -22.14
N ALA A 74 8.61 10.08 -21.63
CA ALA A 74 9.61 10.61 -20.70
C ALA A 74 9.51 10.00 -19.29
N MET A 75 8.45 9.23 -19.01
CA MET A 75 8.25 8.51 -17.76
C MET A 75 7.58 7.14 -18.00
N TRP A 76 8.02 6.13 -17.26
CA TRP A 76 7.43 4.78 -17.25
C TRP A 76 7.36 4.25 -15.82
N SER A 77 6.51 3.25 -15.59
CA SER A 77 6.45 2.57 -14.29
C SER A 77 7.66 1.65 -14.11
N GLU A 78 8.23 1.67 -12.91
CA GLU A 78 9.30 0.74 -12.55
C GLU A 78 8.89 -0.22 -11.44
N PRO A 79 9.37 -1.48 -11.48
CA PRO A 79 9.27 -2.36 -10.33
C PRO A 79 10.10 -1.79 -9.16
N VAL A 80 9.60 -1.98 -7.94
CA VAL A 80 10.31 -1.62 -6.70
C VAL A 80 11.70 -2.28 -6.70
N LEU A 81 12.75 -1.50 -6.42
CA LEU A 81 14.11 -2.01 -6.46
C LEU A 81 14.37 -2.93 -5.26
N PRO A 82 15.14 -4.03 -5.41
CA PRO A 82 15.42 -4.97 -4.32
C PRO A 82 16.10 -4.33 -3.10
N GLU A 83 16.86 -3.25 -3.30
CA GLU A 83 17.58 -2.53 -2.24
C GLU A 83 16.63 -1.78 -1.28
N GLU A 84 15.38 -1.57 -1.68
CA GLU A 84 14.32 -1.00 -0.85
C GLU A 84 13.57 -2.05 -0.02
N LEU A 85 13.96 -3.32 -0.10
CA LEU A 85 13.35 -4.41 0.67
C LEU A 85 13.85 -4.50 2.12
N ASP A 86 15.07 -4.01 2.41
CA ASP A 86 15.69 -4.09 3.74
C ASP A 86 15.28 -2.94 4.70
N ARG A 87 14.50 -1.95 4.23
CA ARG A 87 13.87 -0.95 5.11
C ARG A 87 12.48 -1.39 5.55
N PRO A 88 12.01 -1.00 6.76
CA PRO A 88 10.65 -1.26 7.18
C PRO A 88 9.66 -0.77 6.13
N ALA A 89 8.72 -1.63 5.72
CA ALA A 89 7.75 -1.24 4.72
C ALA A 89 6.80 -0.17 5.25
N THR A 90 6.61 0.89 4.48
CA THR A 90 5.73 2.02 4.80
C THR A 90 4.42 1.96 4.03
N GLY A 91 3.46 2.81 4.41
CA GLY A 91 2.21 3.00 3.69
C GLY A 91 2.44 3.41 2.23
N ARG A 92 3.51 4.17 1.96
CA ARG A 92 3.99 4.51 0.61
C ARG A 92 4.30 3.25 -0.19
N ASP A 93 5.08 2.33 0.36
CA ASP A 93 5.46 1.09 -0.32
C ASP A 93 4.25 0.18 -0.61
N MET A 94 3.30 0.14 0.32
CA MET A 94 2.04 -0.57 0.12
C MET A 94 1.23 0.02 -1.04
N LEU A 95 1.12 1.36 -1.12
CA LEU A 95 0.42 2.02 -2.22
C LEU A 95 1.14 1.79 -3.55
N ALA A 96 2.47 1.86 -3.56
CA ALA A 96 3.29 1.53 -4.72
C ALA A 96 3.01 0.12 -5.25
N TYR A 97 2.96 -0.86 -4.34
CA TYR A 97 2.66 -2.24 -4.67
C TYR A 97 1.28 -2.39 -5.33
N TRP A 98 0.23 -1.82 -4.76
CA TRP A 98 -1.12 -1.94 -5.32
C TRP A 98 -1.28 -1.20 -6.65
N ALA A 99 -0.52 -0.13 -6.86
CA ALA A 99 -0.43 0.54 -8.15
C ALA A 99 0.24 -0.37 -9.19
N TRP A 100 1.39 -0.98 -8.85
CA TRP A 100 2.05 -1.96 -9.71
C TRP A 100 1.15 -3.17 -10.00
N ALA A 101 0.47 -3.73 -9.00
CA ALA A 101 -0.39 -4.91 -9.16
C ALA A 101 -1.57 -4.65 -10.11
N ARG A 102 -2.06 -3.41 -10.15
CA ARG A 102 -3.06 -2.95 -11.11
C ARG A 102 -2.52 -3.01 -12.54
N GLU A 103 -1.33 -2.46 -12.76
CA GLU A 103 -0.70 -2.35 -14.09
C GLU A 103 -0.20 -3.71 -14.61
N ALA A 104 0.37 -4.52 -13.73
CA ALA A 104 0.78 -5.88 -14.02
C ALA A 104 -0.41 -6.83 -14.24
N LYS A 105 -1.66 -6.36 -14.05
CA LYS A 105 -2.92 -7.14 -14.14
C LYS A 105 -2.92 -8.37 -13.23
N THR A 106 -2.12 -8.34 -12.17
CA THR A 106 -2.10 -9.39 -11.13
C THR A 106 -3.25 -9.20 -10.13
N ALA A 107 -3.78 -7.98 -10.03
CA ALA A 107 -5.03 -7.67 -9.35
C ALA A 107 -6.06 -7.08 -10.32
N ALA A 108 -7.34 -7.38 -10.11
CA ALA A 108 -8.42 -6.75 -10.87
C ALA A 108 -8.39 -5.22 -10.66
N HIS A 109 -8.53 -4.46 -11.75
CA HIS A 109 -8.40 -3.01 -11.73
C HIS A 109 -9.30 -2.33 -10.69
N ALA A 110 -10.57 -2.75 -10.59
CA ALA A 110 -11.51 -2.23 -9.61
C ALA A 110 -11.08 -2.50 -8.16
N THR A 111 -10.49 -3.67 -7.91
CA THR A 111 -9.98 -4.08 -6.60
C THR A 111 -8.77 -3.24 -6.19
N ALA A 112 -7.76 -3.14 -7.07
CA ALA A 112 -6.56 -2.36 -6.79
C ALA A 112 -6.91 -0.88 -6.55
N LYS A 113 -7.83 -0.31 -7.35
CA LYS A 113 -8.33 1.05 -7.15
C LYS A 113 -9.00 1.24 -5.78
N ALA A 114 -9.85 0.30 -5.36
CA ALA A 114 -10.50 0.37 -4.05
C ALA A 114 -9.48 0.30 -2.91
N TYR A 115 -8.47 -0.57 -3.02
CA TYR A 115 -7.40 -0.72 -2.03
C TYR A 115 -6.54 0.54 -1.93
N LEU A 116 -6.11 1.11 -3.05
CA LEU A 116 -5.39 2.38 -3.10
C LEU A 116 -6.18 3.50 -2.43
N GLN A 117 -7.47 3.63 -2.75
CA GLN A 117 -8.32 4.69 -2.21
C GLN A 117 -8.55 4.53 -0.70
N GLY A 118 -8.91 3.33 -0.26
CA GLY A 118 -9.14 3.04 1.15
C GLY A 118 -7.88 3.23 1.98
N ALA A 119 -6.76 2.66 1.54
CA ALA A 119 -5.50 2.76 2.25
C ALA A 119 -5.00 4.19 2.35
N ARG A 120 -5.00 4.93 1.24
CA ARG A 120 -4.59 6.35 1.26
C ARG A 120 -5.47 7.19 2.19
N THR A 121 -6.77 6.95 2.20
CA THR A 121 -7.71 7.70 3.05
C THR A 121 -7.45 7.45 4.53
N VAL A 122 -7.21 6.19 4.93
CA VAL A 122 -6.94 5.84 6.32
C VAL A 122 -5.54 6.29 6.75
N LEU A 123 -4.51 6.09 5.92
CA LEU A 123 -3.15 6.50 6.23
C LEU A 123 -3.01 8.01 6.42
N ASN A 124 -3.69 8.81 5.58
CA ASN A 124 -3.70 10.27 5.72
C ASN A 124 -4.37 10.77 7.01
N HIS A 125 -5.05 9.89 7.77
CA HIS A 125 -5.60 10.21 9.07
C HIS A 125 -4.59 9.99 10.21
N LEU A 126 -3.49 9.29 9.95
CA LEU A 126 -2.44 9.03 10.93
C LEU A 126 -1.44 10.19 10.96
N PRO A 127 -0.79 10.46 12.12
CA PRO A 127 0.21 11.52 12.23
C PRO A 127 1.39 11.36 11.24
N ALA A 128 1.85 10.13 11.03
CA ALA A 128 2.93 9.81 10.08
C ALA A 128 2.46 9.73 8.62
N GLY A 129 1.15 9.80 8.37
CA GLY A 129 0.62 9.78 7.01
C GLY A 129 1.02 8.52 6.23
N LEU A 130 1.58 8.73 5.04
CA LEU A 130 2.05 7.66 4.15
C LEU A 130 3.35 7.00 4.62
N ASP A 131 4.10 7.66 5.49
CA ASP A 131 5.38 7.14 5.99
C ASP A 131 5.18 6.25 7.23
N THR A 132 3.93 5.97 7.60
CA THR A 132 3.56 4.98 8.63
C THR A 132 4.15 3.61 8.29
N GLU A 133 4.91 3.03 9.21
CA GLU A 133 5.39 1.65 9.12
C GLU A 133 4.21 0.65 9.15
N ILE A 134 4.11 -0.21 8.14
CA ILE A 134 3.00 -1.15 7.94
C ILE A 134 3.26 -2.50 8.61
N GLU A 135 4.53 -2.91 8.72
CA GLU A 135 4.92 -4.22 9.25
C GLU A 135 4.60 -4.38 10.74
N THR A 136 4.59 -3.27 11.49
CA THR A 136 4.34 -3.23 12.94
C THR A 136 3.00 -2.58 13.29
N LEU A 137 2.20 -2.21 12.28
CA LEU A 137 0.98 -1.45 12.46
C LEU A 137 -0.12 -2.29 13.12
N ASP A 138 -0.73 -1.77 14.18
CA ASP A 138 -2.00 -2.32 14.67
C ASP A 138 -3.15 -1.82 13.78
N VAL A 139 -3.48 -2.64 12.78
CA VAL A 139 -4.50 -2.34 11.76
C VAL A 139 -5.87 -2.08 12.38
N GLU A 140 -6.26 -2.84 13.40
CA GLU A 140 -7.59 -2.70 14.01
C GLU A 140 -7.67 -1.47 14.91
N ALA A 141 -6.60 -1.15 15.65
CA ALA A 141 -6.54 0.11 16.40
C ALA A 141 -6.63 1.34 15.47
N VAL A 142 -5.93 1.30 14.33
CA VAL A 142 -6.01 2.35 13.30
C VAL A 142 -7.44 2.48 12.73
N ILE A 143 -8.08 1.36 12.41
CA ILE A 143 -9.46 1.35 11.90
C ILE A 143 -10.44 1.92 12.94
N ALA A 144 -10.28 1.56 14.21
CA ALA A 144 -11.11 2.07 15.30
C ALA A 144 -10.95 3.59 15.45
N ALA A 145 -9.71 4.10 15.46
CA ALA A 145 -9.42 5.52 15.53
C ALA A 145 -10.00 6.29 14.32
N PHE A 146 -9.78 5.78 13.11
CA PHE A 146 -10.33 6.37 11.88
C PHE A 146 -11.86 6.42 11.90
N THR A 147 -12.50 5.35 12.37
CA THR A 147 -13.96 5.25 12.47
C THR A 147 -14.51 6.26 13.46
N ALA A 148 -13.91 6.35 14.66
CA ALA A 148 -14.31 7.31 15.69
C ALA A 148 -14.19 8.77 15.20
N ALA A 149 -13.09 9.12 14.54
CA ALA A 149 -12.85 10.48 14.08
C ALA A 149 -13.73 10.90 12.87
N ASN A 150 -14.22 9.94 12.09
CA ASN A 150 -15.09 10.21 10.93
C ASN A 150 -16.57 9.93 11.21
N HIS A 151 -16.91 9.55 12.45
CA HIS A 151 -18.29 9.34 12.85
C HIS A 151 -19.08 10.65 12.75
N GLY A 152 -20.24 10.61 12.07
CA GLY A 152 -21.09 11.78 11.85
C GLY A 152 -20.62 12.75 10.76
N THR A 153 -19.39 12.62 10.24
CA THR A 153 -18.88 13.44 9.13
C THR A 153 -18.91 12.70 7.79
N ARG A 154 -18.92 11.36 7.82
CA ARG A 154 -19.05 10.51 6.64
C ARG A 154 -20.20 9.51 6.80
N ALA A 155 -20.75 9.08 5.67
CA ALA A 155 -21.75 8.01 5.67
C ALA A 155 -21.14 6.70 6.21
N PRO A 156 -21.88 5.92 7.03
CA PRO A 156 -21.37 4.67 7.61
C PRO A 156 -20.86 3.67 6.56
N SER A 157 -21.54 3.57 5.42
CA SER A 157 -21.14 2.71 4.30
C SER A 157 -19.80 3.12 3.70
N THR A 158 -19.50 4.42 3.63
CA THR A 158 -18.21 4.93 3.16
C THR A 158 -17.08 4.60 4.14
N ILE A 159 -17.32 4.74 5.45
CA ILE A 159 -16.34 4.36 6.48
C ILE A 159 -16.05 2.85 6.41
N ALA A 160 -17.09 2.03 6.31
CA ALA A 160 -16.96 0.58 6.16
C ALA A 160 -16.20 0.19 4.88
N GLN A 161 -16.45 0.89 3.77
CA GLN A 161 -15.73 0.66 2.51
C GLN A 161 -14.23 0.98 2.64
N TYR A 162 -13.86 2.11 3.24
CA TYR A 162 -12.46 2.51 3.39
C TYR A 162 -11.71 1.60 4.35
N THR A 163 -12.30 1.28 5.50
CA THR A 163 -11.68 0.41 6.52
C THR A 163 -11.52 -1.02 6.00
N SER A 164 -12.52 -1.59 5.32
CA SER A 164 -12.43 -2.90 4.68
C SER A 164 -11.36 -2.95 3.58
N SER A 165 -11.28 -1.91 2.75
CA SER A 165 -10.28 -1.81 1.68
C SER A 165 -8.86 -1.65 2.25
N PHE A 166 -8.69 -0.84 3.29
CA PHE A 166 -7.40 -0.68 3.98
C PHE A 166 -6.92 -1.99 4.60
N ARG A 167 -7.78 -2.70 5.34
CA ARG A 167 -7.46 -4.00 5.93
C ARG A 167 -6.97 -4.99 4.89
N LYS A 168 -7.68 -5.10 3.75
CA LYS A 168 -7.31 -6.00 2.66
C LYS A 168 -6.03 -5.56 1.95
N ALA A 169 -5.82 -4.25 1.81
CA ALA A 169 -4.60 -3.70 1.22
C ALA A 169 -3.36 -4.08 2.05
N VAL A 170 -3.41 -3.90 3.37
CA VAL A 170 -2.32 -4.26 4.30
C VAL A 170 -2.06 -5.76 4.26
N ALA A 171 -3.11 -6.57 4.40
CA ALA A 171 -2.98 -8.02 4.43
C ALA A 171 -2.36 -8.57 3.13
N GLY A 172 -2.83 -8.10 1.97
CA GLY A 172 -2.31 -8.55 0.68
C GLY A 172 -0.86 -8.10 0.42
N PHE A 173 -0.50 -6.89 0.86
CA PHE A 173 0.88 -6.40 0.73
C PHE A 173 1.87 -7.16 1.61
N LEU A 174 1.55 -7.38 2.89
CA LEU A 174 2.42 -8.13 3.80
C LEU A 174 2.55 -9.59 3.39
N SER A 175 1.46 -10.22 2.92
CA SER A 175 1.50 -11.57 2.37
C SER A 175 2.47 -11.67 1.18
N GLN A 176 2.53 -10.64 0.32
CA GLN A 176 3.46 -10.63 -0.81
C GLN A 176 4.92 -10.48 -0.38
N ARG A 177 5.18 -9.71 0.69
CA ARG A 177 6.54 -9.59 1.27
C ARG A 177 6.97 -10.82 2.08
N GLY A 178 6.08 -11.80 2.27
CA GLY A 178 6.36 -12.96 3.12
C GLY A 178 6.27 -12.66 4.62
N HIS A 179 5.70 -11.52 5.01
CA HIS A 179 5.46 -11.15 6.40
C HIS A 179 4.08 -11.61 6.86
N GLU A 180 3.97 -11.96 8.13
CA GLU A 180 2.66 -12.19 8.76
C GLU A 180 1.96 -10.85 8.98
N VAL A 181 0.62 -10.85 8.88
CA VAL A 181 -0.16 -9.64 9.14
C VAL A 181 -0.16 -9.38 10.64
N PRO A 182 0.36 -8.23 11.13
CA PRO A 182 0.40 -7.92 12.54
C PRO A 182 -1.02 -7.91 13.13
N GLY A 183 -1.18 -8.54 14.30
CA GLY A 183 -2.48 -8.69 14.96
C GLY A 183 -3.35 -9.84 14.45
N THR A 184 -2.84 -10.73 13.58
CA THR A 184 -3.53 -11.97 13.21
C THR A 184 -2.87 -13.21 13.82
N VAL A 185 -3.68 -14.14 14.32
CA VAL A 185 -3.22 -15.44 14.85
C VAL A 185 -3.40 -16.49 13.76
N ARG A 186 -2.31 -17.20 13.43
CA ARG A 186 -2.37 -18.42 12.61
C ARG A 186 -2.80 -19.59 13.50
N ARG A 187 -3.99 -20.13 13.24
CA ARG A 187 -4.44 -21.38 13.85
C ARG A 187 -4.47 -22.48 12.80
N ARG A 188 -3.86 -23.62 13.11
CA ARG A 188 -4.17 -24.86 12.39
C ARG A 188 -5.50 -25.37 12.92
N ILE A 189 -6.46 -25.51 12.02
CA ILE A 189 -7.69 -26.22 12.29
C ILE A 189 -7.67 -27.53 11.49
N THR A 190 -8.00 -28.61 12.15
CA THR A 190 -8.24 -29.90 11.51
C THR A 190 -9.70 -29.93 11.08
N LEU A 191 -9.96 -30.01 9.78
CA LEU A 191 -11.29 -30.20 9.25
C LEU A 191 -11.83 -31.60 9.62
N PRO A 192 -13.15 -31.82 9.59
CA PRO A 192 -13.75 -33.12 9.92
C PRO A 192 -13.26 -34.29 9.04
N ASP A 193 -12.71 -33.98 7.86
CA ASP A 193 -12.12 -34.95 6.93
C ASP A 193 -10.61 -35.19 7.16
N GLY A 194 -10.05 -34.66 8.24
CA GLY A 194 -8.65 -34.83 8.63
C GLY A 194 -7.67 -33.89 7.92
N ARG A 195 -8.14 -32.99 7.04
CA ARG A 195 -7.27 -32.00 6.39
C ARG A 195 -6.90 -30.88 7.37
N GLU A 196 -5.61 -30.53 7.41
CA GLU A 196 -5.16 -29.34 8.12
C GLU A 196 -5.32 -28.10 7.25
N VAL A 197 -5.99 -27.08 7.77
CA VAL A 197 -6.11 -25.77 7.14
C VAL A 197 -5.57 -24.71 8.10
N THR A 198 -4.73 -23.81 7.59
CA THR A 198 -4.27 -22.65 8.38
C THR A 198 -5.28 -21.52 8.19
N VAL A 199 -5.93 -21.11 9.27
CA VAL A 199 -6.82 -19.94 9.29
C VAL A 199 -6.09 -18.77 9.92
N ILE A 200 -6.20 -17.61 9.27
CA ILE A 200 -5.67 -16.33 9.71
C ILE A 200 -6.86 -15.53 10.26
N ALA A 201 -6.92 -15.35 11.58
CA ALA A 201 -8.00 -14.60 12.25
C ALA A 201 -7.42 -13.42 13.06
N PRO A 202 -8.14 -12.29 13.20
CA PRO A 202 -7.71 -11.18 14.04
C PRO A 202 -7.64 -11.61 15.52
N ALA A 203 -6.61 -11.15 16.25
CA ALA A 203 -6.33 -11.52 17.64
C ALA A 203 -7.47 -11.14 18.62
N ALA A 204 -8.37 -10.24 18.23
CA ALA A 204 -9.50 -9.79 19.02
C ALA A 204 -10.63 -10.84 19.17
N GLU A 205 -10.69 -11.89 18.33
CA GLU A 205 -11.74 -12.93 18.40
C GLU A 205 -11.46 -14.02 19.45
N THR A 206 -10.45 -13.84 20.30
CA THR A 206 -10.10 -14.81 21.36
C THR A 206 -10.97 -14.66 22.61
N GLY A 207 -12.29 -14.56 22.44
CA GLY A 207 -13.28 -14.68 23.51
C GLY A 207 -13.75 -16.14 23.66
N ALA A 208 -13.12 -16.87 24.58
CA ALA A 208 -13.50 -18.11 25.27
C ALA A 208 -14.16 -19.29 24.49
N PRO A 209 -13.75 -20.55 24.73
CA PRO A 209 -14.53 -21.70 24.34
C PRO A 209 -15.83 -21.73 25.16
N VAL A 210 -16.99 -21.84 24.49
CA VAL A 210 -18.23 -22.23 25.15
C VAL A 210 -18.07 -23.71 25.52
N GLY A 211 -17.65 -23.95 26.75
CA GLY A 211 -17.68 -25.24 27.41
C GLY A 211 -19.14 -25.67 27.67
N THR A 212 -19.41 -26.89 27.23
CA THR A 212 -20.35 -27.91 27.70
C THR A 212 -21.21 -27.62 28.93
N GLU A 213 -22.53 -27.85 28.80
CA GLU A 213 -23.50 -28.46 29.75
C GLU A 213 -24.92 -28.19 29.18
N GLN A 214 -25.90 -29.09 29.06
CA GLN A 214 -26.36 -30.22 29.87
C GLN A 214 -27.11 -31.23 28.98
N GLY A 215 -27.04 -32.52 29.34
CA GLY A 215 -28.06 -33.47 28.95
C GLY A 215 -29.25 -33.41 29.90
N GLU A 216 -30.44 -33.69 29.42
CA GLU A 216 -31.49 -34.36 30.21
C GLU A 216 -32.45 -35.11 29.27
N ALA A 217 -32.83 -36.31 29.70
CA ALA A 217 -33.55 -37.35 28.96
C ALA A 217 -35.06 -37.08 28.85
N PRO A 218 -35.80 -38.00 28.20
CA PRO A 218 -36.76 -38.77 29.00
C PRO A 218 -36.45 -40.27 29.07
#